data_AF-K0UE35-F1
#
_entry.id   AF-K0UE35-F1
#
_cell.length_a   1.000
_cell.length_b   1.000
_cell.length_c   1.000
_cell.angle_alpha   90.00
_cell.angle_beta   90.00
_cell.angle_gamma   90.00
#
_symmetry.space_group_name_H-M   'P 1'
#
loop_
_entity.id
_entity.type
_entity.pdbx_description
1 polymer ?
#
loop_
_entity_poly.entity_id
_entity_poly.type
_entity_poly.pdbx_seq_one_letter_code
_entity_poly.pdbx_strand_id
1 'polypeptide(L)'
;MASSTATVRDRFEQRFKHWRYDPPYKSACAGMAIVLVAVLALTWMQFRGVFEAKTQLTVLSNRSGLSMDPGSKVTFNGVPIGRLASVEVADVDGDQQAQLTLDIKPKYLKLIPENVTAELKATTVFGNKYISFVAPDNPSSARLNPATPIRAKGVTTEFNTLFETITAISEQIDPIKLNETLTATAQALDGLGDKFGQSIVNGNDILSDLNPRMPQIRRDISGLADLGEVYADAGPDLFDGLTNAVT
;
A
#
# COMPACT_ATOMS: atom_id res chain seq x y z
N MET A 1 -37.57 87.19 50.84
CA MET A 1 -37.91 86.25 49.75
C MET A 1 -37.03 86.57 48.55
N ALA A 2 -35.99 85.78 48.28
CA ALA A 2 -35.34 85.70 46.97
C ALA A 2 -34.36 84.52 47.02
N SER A 3 -34.72 83.38 46.42
CA SER A 3 -33.77 82.29 46.18
C SER A 3 -33.83 81.85 44.73
N SER A 4 -32.73 82.13 44.04
CA SER A 4 -32.04 81.26 43.08
C SER A 4 -32.78 80.86 41.80
N THR A 5 -32.69 81.73 40.80
CA THR A 5 -32.78 81.38 39.37
C THR A 5 -31.42 80.90 38.85
N ALA A 6 -30.95 79.75 39.35
CA ALA A 6 -29.83 79.03 38.73
C ALA A 6 -30.35 78.34 37.44
N THR A 7 -29.79 78.80 36.33
CA THR A 7 -30.37 78.75 35.00
C THR A 7 -30.13 77.39 34.34
N VAL A 8 -31.09 76.92 33.53
CA VAL A 8 -31.02 75.67 32.73
C VAL A 8 -29.72 75.56 31.89
N ARG A 9 -29.07 76.69 31.60
CA ARG A 9 -27.80 76.80 30.90
C ARG A 9 -26.63 76.13 31.63
N ASP A 10 -26.57 76.20 32.96
CA ASP A 10 -25.49 75.59 33.75
C ASP A 10 -25.53 74.05 33.72
N ARG A 11 -26.73 73.46 33.65
CA ARG A 11 -26.88 71.99 33.55
C ARG A 11 -26.42 71.44 32.21
N PHE A 12 -26.58 72.19 31.13
CA PHE A 12 -26.10 71.76 29.81
C PHE A 12 -24.59 71.89 29.69
N GLU A 13 -24.00 72.97 30.20
CA GLU A 13 -22.53 73.13 30.20
C GLU A 13 -21.82 72.08 31.07
N GLN A 14 -22.38 71.69 32.22
CA GLN A 14 -21.80 70.62 33.04
C GLN A 14 -21.77 69.26 32.32
N ARG A 15 -22.81 68.92 31.54
CA ARG A 15 -22.87 67.65 30.78
C ARG A 15 -21.82 67.58 29.68
N PHE A 16 -21.55 68.69 28.98
CA PHE A 16 -20.51 68.74 27.96
C PHE A 16 -19.10 68.84 28.56
N LYS A 17 -18.95 69.40 29.77
CA LYS A 17 -17.65 69.49 30.46
C LYS A 17 -17.13 68.13 30.93
N HIS A 18 -18.02 67.19 31.31
CA HIS A 18 -17.66 65.80 31.62
C HIS A 18 -16.94 65.11 30.44
N TRP A 19 -17.39 65.35 29.20
CA TRP A 19 -16.76 64.77 28.01
C TRP A 19 -15.33 65.29 27.75
N ARG A 20 -14.94 66.39 28.40
CA ARG A 20 -13.64 67.04 28.21
C ARG A 20 -12.60 66.65 29.26
N TYR A 21 -13.00 65.98 30.35
CA TYR A 21 -12.10 65.60 31.47
C TYR A 21 -12.08 64.10 31.80
N ASP A 22 -13.15 63.36 31.47
CA ASP A 22 -13.14 61.89 31.50
C ASP A 22 -13.40 61.38 30.07
N PRO A 23 -12.35 61.16 29.26
CA PRO A 23 -12.52 60.51 27.97
C PRO A 23 -13.23 59.18 28.23
N PRO A 24 -14.24 58.81 27.42
CA PRO A 24 -15.04 57.63 27.68
C PRO A 24 -14.27 56.37 27.27
N TYR A 25 -13.11 56.14 27.89
CA TYR A 25 -12.20 55.04 27.60
C TYR A 25 -12.91 53.69 27.72
N LYS A 26 -13.91 53.57 28.60
CA LYS A 26 -14.72 52.35 28.74
C LYS A 26 -15.57 52.07 27.50
N SER A 27 -16.23 53.07 26.92
CA SER A 27 -17.03 52.86 25.69
C SER A 27 -16.14 52.77 24.46
N ALA A 28 -15.01 53.49 24.43
CA ALA A 28 -14.01 53.37 23.38
C ALA A 28 -13.37 51.96 23.37
N CYS A 29 -13.01 51.42 24.54
CA CYS A 29 -12.51 50.05 24.67
C CYS A 29 -13.57 49.00 24.29
N ALA A 30 -14.83 49.20 24.70
CA ALA A 30 -15.92 48.32 24.30
C ALA A 30 -16.14 48.33 22.78
N GLY A 31 -16.13 49.52 22.15
CA GLY A 31 -16.20 49.67 20.71
C GLY A 31 -15.03 48.98 19.99
N MET A 32 -13.80 49.18 20.47
CA MET A 32 -12.62 48.52 19.92
C MET A 32 -12.70 46.99 20.06
N ALA A 33 -13.17 46.48 21.20
CA ALA A 33 -13.34 45.04 21.41
C ALA A 33 -14.36 44.44 20.44
N ILE A 34 -15.50 45.12 20.20
CA ILE A 34 -16.51 44.68 19.24
C ILE A 34 -15.94 44.64 17.82
N VAL A 35 -15.23 45.70 17.41
CA VAL A 35 -14.60 45.76 16.08
C VAL A 35 -13.57 44.64 15.93
N LEU A 36 -12.76 44.39 16.97
CA LEU A 36 -11.76 43.33 16.96
C LEU A 36 -12.42 41.94 16.86
N VAL A 37 -13.48 41.68 17.62
CA VAL A 37 -14.25 40.44 17.52
C VAL A 37 -14.86 40.28 16.13
N ALA A 38 -15.41 41.36 15.55
CA ALA A 38 -15.97 41.33 14.21
C ALA A 38 -14.90 41.01 13.15
N VAL A 39 -13.73 41.64 13.23
CA VAL A 39 -12.59 41.37 12.33
C VAL A 39 -12.12 39.92 12.48
N LEU A 40 -11.98 39.42 13.70
CA LEU A 40 -11.60 38.02 13.95
C LEU A 40 -12.65 37.05 13.40
N ALA A 41 -13.94 37.33 13.61
CA ALA A 41 -15.03 36.50 13.11
C ALA A 41 -15.08 36.49 11.57
N LEU A 42 -14.94 37.66 10.93
CA LEU A 42 -14.86 37.77 9.47
C LEU A 42 -13.64 37.04 8.90
N THR A 43 -12.50 37.18 9.55
CA THR A 43 -11.26 36.47 9.17
C THR A 43 -11.46 34.96 9.29
N TRP A 44 -12.05 34.50 10.40
CA TRP A 44 -12.36 33.09 10.61
C TRP A 44 -13.33 32.53 9.56
N MET A 45 -14.39 33.27 9.22
CA MET A 45 -15.32 32.91 8.14
C MET A 45 -14.63 32.88 6.77
N GLN A 46 -13.73 33.83 6.51
CA GLN A 46 -12.95 33.88 5.27
C GLN A 46 -12.02 32.67 5.15
N PHE A 47 -11.33 32.26 6.22
CA PHE A 47 -10.47 31.07 6.21
C PHE A 47 -11.24 29.76 6.01
N ARG A 48 -12.49 29.69 6.49
CA ARG A 48 -13.43 28.58 6.21
C ARG A 48 -14.11 28.67 4.83
N GLY A 49 -13.87 29.75 4.09
CA GLY A 49 -14.45 29.95 2.75
C GLY A 49 -15.97 30.08 2.76
N VAL A 50 -16.55 30.66 3.83
CA VAL A 50 -18.02 30.84 3.97
C VAL A 50 -18.61 31.68 2.83
N PHE A 51 -17.81 32.58 2.24
CA PHE A 51 -18.21 33.45 1.15
C PHE A 51 -17.97 32.85 -0.25
N GLU A 52 -17.43 31.63 -0.35
CA GLU A 52 -17.23 30.96 -1.64
C GLU A 52 -18.48 30.18 -2.05
N ALA A 53 -18.90 30.29 -3.31
CA ALA A 53 -19.91 29.42 -3.88
C ALA A 53 -19.39 27.97 -3.93
N LYS A 54 -20.18 27.05 -3.37
CA LYS A 54 -19.83 25.64 -3.21
C LYS A 54 -20.96 24.76 -3.71
N THR A 55 -20.61 23.59 -4.22
CA THR A 55 -21.53 22.51 -4.52
C THR A 55 -21.10 21.29 -3.73
N GLN A 56 -22.06 20.68 -3.04
CA GLN A 56 -21.81 19.50 -2.23
C GLN A 56 -21.78 18.26 -3.10
N LEU A 57 -20.76 17.42 -2.89
CA LEU A 57 -20.69 16.06 -3.44
C LEU A 57 -20.55 15.07 -2.29
N THR A 58 -21.14 13.90 -2.46
CA THR A 58 -21.03 12.80 -1.50
C THR A 58 -20.08 11.75 -2.02
N VAL A 59 -19.10 11.36 -1.20
CA VAL A 59 -18.21 10.21 -1.47
C VAL A 59 -18.42 9.16 -0.39
N LEU A 60 -18.68 7.92 -0.81
CA LEU A 60 -18.80 6.77 0.07
C LEU A 60 -17.51 5.96 0.06
N SER A 61 -17.03 5.57 1.24
CA SER A 61 -15.82 4.76 1.40
C SER A 61 -16.01 3.72 2.50
N ASN A 62 -15.43 2.53 2.33
CA ASN A 62 -15.45 1.48 3.36
C ASN A 62 -14.78 1.92 4.66
N ARG A 63 -13.90 2.93 4.59
CA ARG A 63 -13.20 3.52 5.74
C ARG A 63 -13.08 5.03 5.53
N SER A 64 -13.23 5.82 6.58
CA SER A 64 -12.92 7.26 6.52
C SER A 64 -11.45 7.53 6.24
N GLY A 65 -10.58 6.56 6.60
CA GLY A 65 -9.13 6.66 6.57
C GLY A 65 -8.59 7.34 7.83
N LEU A 66 -7.54 6.79 8.43
CA LEU A 66 -6.82 7.45 9.54
C LEU A 66 -6.43 8.88 9.13
N SER A 67 -6.82 9.89 9.91
CA SER A 67 -6.55 11.33 9.69
C SER A 67 -7.24 11.99 8.49
N MET A 68 -8.52 11.66 8.25
CA MET A 68 -9.38 12.42 7.33
C MET A 68 -10.20 13.47 8.11
N ASP A 69 -9.71 14.70 8.15
CA ASP A 69 -10.33 15.79 8.93
C ASP A 69 -11.09 16.79 8.05
N PRO A 70 -12.20 17.40 8.55
CA PRO A 70 -12.84 18.53 7.89
C PRO A 70 -11.83 19.62 7.51
N GLY A 71 -11.90 20.08 6.26
CA GLY A 71 -10.94 21.01 5.66
C GLY A 71 -9.85 20.34 4.82
N SER A 72 -9.74 19.00 4.85
CA SER A 72 -8.83 18.24 3.98
C SER A 72 -9.04 18.58 2.51
N LYS A 73 -7.95 18.64 1.75
CA LYS A 73 -7.97 19.07 0.34
C LYS A 73 -8.76 18.07 -0.51
N VAL A 74 -9.49 18.58 -1.49
CA VAL A 74 -10.04 17.76 -2.59
C VAL A 74 -9.38 18.22 -3.88
N THR A 75 -8.87 17.26 -4.65
CA THR A 75 -8.15 17.50 -5.90
C THR A 75 -8.79 16.78 -7.06
N PHE A 76 -8.62 17.30 -8.27
CA PHE A 76 -8.88 16.60 -9.52
C PHE A 76 -7.61 16.62 -10.36
N ASN A 77 -7.07 15.44 -10.68
CA ASN A 77 -5.78 15.27 -11.35
C ASN A 77 -4.67 16.14 -10.71
N GLY A 78 -4.63 16.18 -9.37
CA GLY A 78 -3.66 16.97 -8.58
C GLY A 78 -4.03 18.44 -8.34
N VAL A 79 -4.98 19.01 -9.07
CA VAL A 79 -5.39 20.42 -8.92
C VAL A 79 -6.39 20.56 -7.77
N PRO A 80 -6.17 21.46 -6.78
CA PRO A 80 -7.17 21.75 -5.73
C PRO A 80 -8.48 22.27 -6.32
N ILE A 81 -9.58 21.57 -6.05
CA ILE A 81 -10.92 21.96 -6.51
C ILE A 81 -11.90 22.23 -5.38
N GLY A 82 -11.58 21.81 -4.16
CA GLY A 82 -12.49 21.87 -3.03
C GLY A 82 -11.88 21.40 -1.72
N ARG A 83 -12.73 21.18 -0.72
CA ARG A 83 -12.35 20.70 0.61
C ARG A 83 -13.40 19.73 1.16
N LEU A 84 -12.99 18.87 2.09
CA LEU A 84 -13.90 18.05 2.89
C LEU A 84 -14.68 18.93 3.86
N ALA A 85 -16.01 18.80 3.89
CA ALA A 85 -16.89 19.54 4.78
C ALA A 85 -17.19 18.74 6.06
N SER A 86 -17.59 17.48 5.94
CA SER A 86 -17.85 16.58 7.07
C SER A 86 -17.53 15.12 6.74
N VAL A 87 -17.32 14.35 7.80
CA VAL A 87 -17.19 12.89 7.77
C VAL A 87 -18.24 12.33 8.71
N GLU A 88 -19.14 11.52 8.17
CA GLU A 88 -20.22 10.90 8.91
C GLU A 88 -20.18 9.38 8.68
N VAL A 89 -20.75 8.62 9.61
CA VAL A 89 -20.98 7.19 9.42
C VAL A 89 -22.37 7.04 8.82
N ALA A 90 -22.46 6.39 7.67
CA ALA A 90 -23.70 6.07 7.00
C ALA A 90 -23.85 4.54 6.90
N ASP A 91 -25.07 4.06 7.10
CA ASP A 91 -25.44 2.69 6.81
C ASP A 91 -25.92 2.64 5.36
N VAL A 92 -25.17 1.95 4.51
CA VAL A 92 -25.49 1.81 3.09
C VAL A 92 -25.56 0.33 2.79
N ASP A 93 -26.76 -0.13 2.42
CA ASP A 93 -27.04 -1.53 2.09
C ASP A 93 -26.71 -2.54 3.22
N GLY A 94 -26.74 -2.10 4.49
CA GLY A 94 -26.45 -2.93 5.67
C GLY A 94 -24.98 -2.96 6.10
N ASP A 95 -24.11 -2.24 5.39
CA ASP A 95 -22.70 -2.06 5.74
C ASP A 95 -22.44 -0.65 6.27
N GLN A 96 -21.72 -0.54 7.39
CA GLN A 96 -21.22 0.75 7.86
C GLN A 96 -20.14 1.28 6.92
N GLN A 97 -20.41 2.43 6.31
CA GLN A 97 -19.47 3.14 5.45
C GLN A 97 -19.25 4.56 5.97
N ALA A 98 -18.10 5.13 5.63
CA ALA A 98 -17.84 6.54 5.85
C ALA A 98 -18.43 7.34 4.69
N GLN A 99 -19.35 8.26 5.01
CA GLN A 99 -19.88 9.26 4.11
C GLN A 99 -19.07 10.54 4.25
N LEU A 100 -18.40 10.94 3.17
CA LEU A 100 -17.59 12.14 3.07
C LEU A 100 -18.37 13.19 2.29
N THR A 101 -18.72 14.30 2.93
CA THR A 101 -19.39 15.44 2.28
C THR A 101 -18.34 16.43 1.82
N LEU A 102 -18.26 16.72 0.52
CA LEU A 102 -17.23 17.56 -0.08
C LEU A 102 -17.80 18.89 -0.58
N ASP A 103 -17.15 20.00 -0.24
CA ASP A 103 -17.42 21.32 -0.81
C ASP A 103 -16.54 21.56 -2.05
N ILE A 104 -17.13 21.49 -3.24
CA ILE A 104 -16.42 21.70 -4.52
C ILE A 104 -16.78 23.05 -5.14
N LYS A 105 -15.80 23.72 -5.76
CA LYS A 105 -16.06 24.96 -6.50
C LYS A 105 -16.85 24.65 -7.79
N PRO A 106 -18.02 25.25 -8.03
CA PRO A 106 -18.92 24.90 -9.14
C PRO A 106 -18.28 24.96 -10.53
N LYS A 107 -17.29 25.84 -10.71
CA LYS A 107 -16.55 25.99 -11.97
C LYS A 107 -15.84 24.71 -12.43
N TYR A 108 -15.46 23.81 -11.51
CA TYR A 108 -14.77 22.57 -11.84
C TYR A 108 -15.72 21.41 -12.15
N LEU A 109 -16.98 21.43 -11.71
CA LEU A 109 -17.93 20.33 -11.95
C LEU A 109 -18.14 20.04 -13.43
N LYS A 110 -18.09 21.08 -14.26
CA LYS A 110 -18.22 20.96 -15.73
C LYS A 110 -17.04 20.23 -16.39
N LEU A 111 -15.95 20.01 -15.67
CA LEU A 111 -14.74 19.36 -16.14
C LEU A 111 -14.62 17.91 -15.65
N ILE A 112 -15.37 17.53 -14.61
CA ILE A 112 -15.25 16.22 -13.99
C ILE A 112 -16.22 15.25 -14.69
N PRO A 113 -15.71 14.16 -15.29
CA PRO A 113 -16.56 13.16 -15.91
C PRO A 113 -17.35 12.39 -14.83
N GLU A 114 -18.51 11.85 -15.21
CA GLU A 114 -19.36 11.09 -14.28
C GLU A 114 -18.66 9.84 -13.71
N ASN A 115 -17.85 9.18 -14.52
CA ASN A 115 -17.10 7.97 -14.15
C ASN A 115 -15.74 8.25 -13.50
N VAL A 116 -15.59 9.39 -12.82
CA VAL A 116 -14.36 9.75 -12.10
C VAL A 116 -14.09 8.76 -10.95
N THR A 117 -12.82 8.45 -10.71
CA THR A 117 -12.43 7.61 -9.57
C THR A 117 -12.00 8.51 -8.41
N ALA A 118 -12.56 8.26 -7.21
CA ALA A 118 -12.15 8.94 -5.98
C ALA A 118 -11.20 8.05 -5.17
N GLU A 119 -10.05 8.58 -4.80
CA GLU A 119 -9.03 7.89 -4.01
C GLU A 119 -8.69 8.69 -2.76
N LEU A 120 -8.43 8.00 -1.64
CA LEU A 120 -7.97 8.62 -0.39
C LEU A 120 -6.44 8.49 -0.34
N LYS A 121 -5.73 9.61 -0.53
CA LYS A 121 -4.26 9.67 -0.61
C LYS A 121 -3.68 10.50 0.54
N ALA A 122 -2.42 10.27 0.89
CA ALA A 122 -1.66 11.12 1.80
C ALA A 122 -0.60 11.90 1.03
N THR A 123 -0.27 13.11 1.48
CA THR A 123 0.82 13.91 0.86
C THR A 123 2.20 13.34 1.21
N THR A 124 2.32 12.77 2.40
CA THR A 124 3.52 12.09 2.92
C THR A 124 3.07 10.86 3.72
N VAL A 125 4.00 9.99 4.13
CA VAL A 125 3.70 8.77 4.90
C VAL A 125 2.92 9.03 6.20
N PHE A 126 3.11 10.21 6.80
CA PHE A 126 2.44 10.65 8.05
C PHE A 126 1.58 11.90 7.86
N GLY A 127 1.41 12.37 6.62
CA GLY A 127 0.74 13.62 6.31
C GLY A 127 -0.77 13.46 6.29
N ASN A 128 -1.48 14.57 6.48
CA ASN A 128 -2.94 14.61 6.37
C ASN A 128 -3.40 14.01 5.04
N LYS A 129 -4.46 13.20 5.11
CA LYS A 129 -5.05 12.61 3.92
C LYS A 129 -5.87 13.65 3.15
N TYR A 130 -6.03 13.41 1.86
CA TYR A 130 -6.79 14.24 0.94
C TYR A 130 -7.51 13.36 -0.06
N ILE A 131 -8.58 13.91 -0.65
CA ILE A 131 -9.39 13.21 -1.64
C ILE A 131 -8.84 13.56 -3.03
N SER A 132 -8.50 12.54 -3.82
CA SER A 132 -7.99 12.67 -5.18
C SER A 132 -8.99 12.09 -6.16
N PHE A 133 -9.64 12.97 -6.93
CA PHE A 133 -10.38 12.57 -8.11
C PHE A 133 -9.42 12.40 -9.29
N VAL A 134 -9.48 11.24 -9.94
CA VAL A 134 -8.66 10.91 -11.11
C VAL A 134 -9.59 10.59 -12.27
N ALA A 135 -9.33 11.22 -13.41
CA ALA A 135 -10.03 10.89 -14.65
C ALA A 135 -9.67 9.46 -15.09
N PRO A 136 -10.64 8.63 -15.47
CA PRO A 136 -10.36 7.29 -15.98
C PRO A 136 -9.74 7.38 -17.39
N ASP A 137 -9.13 6.29 -17.85
CA ASP A 137 -8.52 6.21 -19.19
C ASP A 137 -9.51 6.53 -20.32
N ASN A 138 -10.78 6.17 -20.13
CA ASN A 138 -11.88 6.52 -21.04
C ASN A 138 -12.94 7.39 -20.31
N PRO A 139 -12.80 8.73 -20.32
CA PRO A 139 -13.72 9.62 -19.62
C PRO A 139 -15.08 9.69 -20.30
N SER A 140 -16.16 9.58 -19.52
CA SER A 140 -17.52 9.73 -20.02
C SER A 140 -17.77 11.15 -20.56
N SER A 141 -18.60 11.27 -21.60
CA SER A 141 -19.10 12.55 -22.07
C SER A 141 -20.07 13.21 -21.08
N ALA A 142 -20.73 12.40 -20.25
CA ALA A 142 -21.55 12.88 -19.14
C ALA A 142 -20.68 13.49 -18.03
N ARG A 143 -21.25 14.48 -17.34
CA ARG A 143 -20.58 15.17 -16.24
C ARG A 143 -21.14 14.71 -14.91
N LEU A 144 -20.30 14.83 -13.90
CA LEU A 144 -20.64 14.45 -12.55
C LEU A 144 -21.89 15.19 -12.05
N ASN A 145 -22.86 14.43 -11.56
CA ASN A 145 -24.08 14.95 -10.96
C ASN A 145 -23.92 15.03 -9.44
N PRO A 146 -24.15 16.20 -8.80
CA PRO A 146 -24.10 16.33 -7.35
C PRO A 146 -25.04 15.42 -6.56
N ALA A 147 -26.14 14.96 -7.17
CA ALA A 147 -27.09 14.07 -6.52
C ALA A 147 -26.62 12.61 -6.43
N THR A 148 -25.60 12.23 -7.22
CA THR A 148 -25.14 10.84 -7.29
C THR A 148 -23.90 10.66 -6.39
N PRO A 149 -23.95 9.78 -5.38
CA PRO A 149 -22.80 9.50 -4.53
C PRO A 149 -21.71 8.76 -5.33
N ILE A 150 -20.46 9.13 -5.10
CA ILE A 150 -19.29 8.53 -5.74
C ILE A 150 -18.71 7.49 -4.79
N ARG A 151 -18.47 6.29 -5.27
CA ARG A 151 -17.83 5.24 -4.46
C ARG A 151 -16.31 5.35 -4.59
N ALA A 152 -15.62 5.54 -3.47
CA ALA A 152 -14.16 5.62 -3.46
C ALA A 152 -13.54 4.25 -3.81
N LYS A 153 -12.53 4.25 -4.68
CA LYS A 153 -11.72 3.07 -4.97
C LYS A 153 -10.38 3.20 -4.26
N GLY A 154 -10.03 2.17 -3.49
CA GLY A 154 -8.72 2.06 -2.86
C GLY A 154 -8.48 3.10 -1.77
N VAL A 155 -8.51 2.67 -0.52
CA VAL A 155 -7.68 3.30 0.49
C VAL A 155 -6.27 2.79 0.21
N THR A 156 -5.31 3.69 0.01
CA THR A 156 -3.88 3.34 -0.16
C THR A 156 -3.52 2.26 0.87
N THR A 157 -2.89 1.14 0.47
CA THR A 157 -2.50 0.05 1.37
C THR A 157 -1.77 0.63 2.58
N GLU A 158 -2.44 0.61 3.73
CA GLU A 158 -1.92 1.25 4.94
C GLU A 158 -0.76 0.39 5.46
N PHE A 159 0.32 1.01 5.94
CA PHE A 159 1.43 0.29 6.59
C PHE A 159 0.91 -0.63 7.70
N ASN A 160 -0.16 -0.22 8.37
CA ASN A 160 -0.85 -1.03 9.34
C ASN A 160 -1.35 -2.36 8.75
N THR A 161 -1.92 -2.39 7.55
CA THR A 161 -2.33 -3.64 6.89
C THR A 161 -1.13 -4.53 6.55
N LEU A 162 0.01 -3.95 6.18
CA LEU A 162 1.25 -4.72 6.01
C LEU A 162 1.74 -5.30 7.32
N PHE A 163 1.73 -4.52 8.41
CA PHE A 163 2.09 -4.98 9.74
C PHE A 163 1.14 -6.06 10.26
N GLU A 164 -0.17 -5.88 10.10
CA GLU A 164 -1.22 -6.87 10.42
C GLU A 164 -0.98 -8.17 9.63
N THR A 165 -0.67 -8.06 8.34
CA THR A 165 -0.40 -9.23 7.49
C THR A 165 0.88 -9.95 7.95
N ILE A 166 1.96 -9.23 8.22
CA ILE A 166 3.21 -9.82 8.73
C ILE A 166 2.98 -10.48 10.09
N THR A 167 2.23 -9.83 10.98
CA THR A 167 1.90 -10.36 12.31
C THR A 167 1.06 -11.63 12.19
N ALA A 168 0.01 -11.62 11.36
CA ALA A 168 -0.83 -12.78 11.12
C ALA A 168 -0.05 -13.97 10.55
N ILE A 169 0.89 -13.71 9.63
CA ILE A 169 1.80 -14.75 9.13
C ILE A 169 2.69 -15.26 10.25
N SER A 170 3.27 -14.36 11.05
CA SER A 170 4.13 -14.75 12.18
C SER A 170 3.39 -15.57 13.24
N GLU A 171 2.10 -15.31 13.46
CA GLU A 171 1.25 -16.08 14.39
C GLU A 171 0.86 -17.46 13.84
N GLN A 172 0.82 -17.62 12.51
CA GLN A 172 0.54 -18.91 11.86
C GLN A 172 1.74 -19.85 11.83
N ILE A 173 2.96 -19.34 12.05
CA ILE A 173 4.17 -20.15 12.08
C ILE A 173 4.33 -20.75 13.48
N ASP A 174 4.17 -22.08 13.59
CA ASP A 174 4.50 -22.83 14.79
C ASP A 174 6.02 -23.09 14.84
N PRO A 175 6.77 -22.50 15.78
CA PRO A 175 8.22 -22.64 15.85
C PRO A 175 8.66 -24.09 16.10
N ILE A 176 7.83 -24.88 16.80
CA ILE A 176 8.14 -26.26 17.14
C ILE A 176 8.08 -27.11 15.88
N LYS A 177 6.99 -27.01 15.11
CA LYS A 177 6.84 -27.75 13.85
C LYS A 177 7.85 -27.34 12.79
N LEU A 178 8.18 -26.04 12.74
CA LEU A 178 9.23 -25.55 11.84
C LEU A 178 10.59 -26.19 12.19
N ASN A 179 10.94 -26.22 13.47
CA ASN A 179 12.18 -26.85 13.92
C ASN A 179 12.18 -28.37 13.69
N GLU A 180 11.06 -29.06 13.94
CA GLU A 180 10.91 -30.48 13.62
C GLU A 180 11.17 -30.76 12.13
N THR A 181 10.57 -29.96 11.24
CA THR A 181 10.71 -30.14 9.79
C THR A 181 12.14 -29.84 9.32
N LEU A 182 12.74 -28.76 9.82
CA LEU A 182 14.13 -28.40 9.52
C LEU A 182 15.11 -29.45 10.05
N THR A 183 14.88 -29.97 11.26
CA THR A 183 15.71 -31.02 11.86
C THR A 183 15.57 -32.33 11.11
N ALA A 184 14.36 -32.76 10.76
CA ALA A 184 14.12 -33.96 9.96
C ALA A 184 14.79 -33.86 8.58
N THR A 185 14.73 -32.68 7.96
CA THR A 185 15.41 -32.42 6.69
C THR A 185 16.93 -32.46 6.84
N ALA A 186 17.46 -31.85 7.91
CA ALA A 186 18.89 -31.88 8.21
C ALA A 186 19.40 -33.30 8.47
N GLN A 187 18.66 -34.09 9.26
CA GLN A 187 18.97 -35.50 9.52
C GLN A 187 18.90 -36.36 8.25
N ALA A 188 17.94 -36.08 7.36
CA ALA A 188 17.85 -36.78 6.08
C ALA A 188 19.02 -36.45 5.13
N LEU A 189 19.59 -35.25 5.25
CA LEU A 189 20.77 -34.83 4.48
C LEU A 189 22.10 -35.23 5.13
N ASP A 190 22.09 -35.55 6.42
CA ASP A 190 23.30 -35.86 7.17
C ASP A 190 23.98 -37.13 6.64
N GLY A 191 25.32 -37.09 6.56
CA GLY A 191 26.14 -38.19 6.06
C GLY A 191 26.05 -38.48 4.55
N LEU A 192 25.21 -37.79 3.77
CA LEU A 192 25.22 -37.92 2.29
C LEU A 192 26.54 -37.44 1.69
N GLY A 193 27.14 -36.38 2.25
CA GLY A 193 28.44 -35.85 1.82
C GLY A 193 29.56 -36.87 1.96
N ASP A 194 29.68 -37.51 3.12
CA ASP A 194 30.71 -38.52 3.38
C ASP A 194 30.54 -39.74 2.49
N LYS A 195 29.30 -40.25 2.34
CA LYS A 195 29.01 -41.40 1.47
C LYS A 195 29.29 -41.10 0.00
N PHE A 196 28.95 -39.90 -0.45
CA PHE A 196 29.25 -39.47 -1.82
C PHE A 196 30.75 -39.31 -2.05
N GLY A 197 31.46 -38.67 -1.11
CA GLY A 197 32.92 -38.55 -1.15
C GLY A 197 33.61 -39.91 -1.19
N GLN A 198 33.20 -40.84 -0.33
CA GLN A 198 33.71 -42.22 -0.32
C GLN A 198 33.43 -42.94 -1.64
N SER A 199 32.27 -42.70 -2.27
CA SER A 199 31.93 -43.30 -3.56
C SER A 199 32.87 -42.81 -4.68
N ILE A 200 33.27 -41.53 -4.67
CA ILE A 200 34.25 -40.98 -5.61
C ILE A 200 35.63 -41.60 -5.39
N VAL A 201 36.08 -41.70 -4.14
CA VAL A 201 37.38 -42.32 -3.79
C VAL A 201 37.41 -43.78 -4.23
N ASN A 202 36.40 -44.56 -3.87
CA ASN A 202 36.29 -45.96 -4.27
C ASN A 202 36.27 -46.11 -5.79
N GLY A 203 35.59 -45.22 -6.51
CA GLY A 203 35.57 -45.20 -7.97
C GLY A 203 36.96 -44.93 -8.56
N ASN A 204 37.70 -43.99 -7.99
CA ASN A 204 39.09 -43.73 -8.37
C ASN A 204 39.99 -44.93 -8.10
N ASP A 205 39.83 -45.60 -6.96
CA ASP A 205 40.61 -46.80 -6.62
C ASP A 205 40.37 -47.94 -7.61
N ILE A 206 39.09 -48.20 -7.96
CA ILE A 206 38.73 -49.18 -8.99
C ILE A 206 39.39 -48.84 -10.33
N LEU A 207 39.32 -47.58 -10.76
CA LEU A 207 39.92 -47.15 -12.03
C LEU A 207 41.45 -47.25 -11.99
N SER A 208 42.06 -46.95 -10.84
CA SER A 208 43.51 -47.04 -10.64
C SER A 208 44.00 -48.49 -10.71
N ASP A 209 43.19 -49.45 -10.27
CA ASP A 209 43.51 -50.89 -10.35
C ASP A 209 43.20 -51.49 -11.73
N LEU A 210 42.13 -51.01 -12.39
CA LEU A 210 41.67 -51.54 -13.68
C LEU A 210 42.51 -51.02 -14.86
N ASN A 211 42.86 -49.73 -14.88
CA ASN A 211 43.58 -49.09 -15.99
C ASN A 211 44.91 -49.77 -16.34
N PRO A 212 45.78 -50.12 -15.37
CA PRO A 212 47.04 -50.82 -15.67
C PRO A 212 46.83 -52.23 -16.27
N ARG A 213 45.66 -52.85 -16.03
CA ARG A 213 45.33 -54.20 -16.53
C ARG A 213 44.67 -54.18 -17.91
N MET A 214 44.19 -53.04 -18.38
CA MET A 214 43.54 -52.90 -19.71
C MET A 214 44.36 -53.46 -20.88
N PRO A 215 45.69 -53.27 -20.97
CA PRO A 215 46.49 -53.87 -22.04
C PRO A 215 46.54 -55.40 -21.96
N GLN A 216 46.45 -55.98 -20.76
CA GLN A 216 46.43 -57.43 -20.57
C GLN A 216 45.07 -58.00 -20.93
N ILE A 217 43.98 -57.38 -20.47
CA ILE A 217 42.61 -57.73 -20.88
C ILE A 217 42.46 -57.73 -22.41
N ARG A 218 43.01 -56.71 -23.10
CA ARG A 218 42.99 -56.65 -24.57
C ARG A 218 43.77 -57.80 -25.22
N ARG A 219 44.93 -58.15 -24.67
CA ARG A 219 45.73 -59.29 -25.14
C ARG A 219 45.00 -60.61 -24.92
N ASP A 220 44.37 -60.80 -23.76
CA ASP A 220 43.65 -62.01 -23.42
C ASP A 220 42.40 -62.20 -24.30
N ILE A 221 41.66 -61.11 -24.59
CA ILE A 221 40.54 -61.13 -25.54
C ILE A 221 41.03 -61.51 -26.94
N SER A 222 42.15 -60.96 -27.38
CA SER A 222 42.73 -61.29 -28.70
C SER A 222 43.16 -62.76 -28.75
N GLY A 223 43.85 -63.25 -27.71
CA GLY A 223 44.27 -64.64 -27.62
C GLY A 223 43.10 -65.64 -27.52
N LEU A 224 41.98 -65.24 -26.90
CA LEU A 224 40.74 -66.03 -26.92
C LEU A 224 40.12 -66.10 -28.31
N ALA A 225 40.18 -65.02 -29.08
CA ALA A 225 39.74 -65.02 -30.48
C ALA A 225 40.64 -65.91 -31.34
N ASP A 226 41.96 -65.78 -31.19
CA ASP A 226 42.95 -66.61 -31.90
C ASP A 226 42.74 -68.10 -31.57
N LEU A 227 42.49 -68.44 -30.31
CA LEU A 227 42.19 -69.80 -29.88
C LEU A 227 40.89 -70.30 -30.54
N GLY A 228 39.85 -69.47 -30.57
CA GLY A 228 38.59 -69.78 -31.24
C GLY A 228 38.75 -70.08 -32.73
N GLU A 229 39.59 -69.30 -33.43
CA GLU A 229 39.93 -69.51 -34.85
C GLU A 229 40.61 -70.87 -35.05
N VAL A 230 41.60 -71.22 -34.21
CA VAL A 230 42.29 -72.52 -34.28
C VAL A 230 41.32 -73.69 -34.09
N TYR A 231 40.40 -73.60 -33.13
CA TYR A 231 39.38 -74.64 -32.93
C TYR A 231 38.36 -74.70 -34.08
N ALA A 232 38.00 -73.56 -34.67
CA ALA A 232 37.10 -73.50 -35.81
C ALA A 232 37.74 -74.12 -37.06
N ASP A 233 39.01 -73.83 -37.32
CA ASP A 233 39.78 -74.36 -38.45
C ASP A 233 40.07 -75.86 -38.31
N ALA A 234 40.43 -76.33 -37.11
CA ALA A 234 40.70 -77.75 -36.86
C ALA A 234 39.44 -78.62 -36.71
N GLY A 235 38.28 -77.99 -36.51
CA GLY A 235 37.00 -78.67 -36.34
C GLY A 235 36.65 -79.61 -37.50
N PRO A 236 36.62 -79.13 -38.77
CA PRO A 236 36.35 -79.97 -39.93
C PRO A 236 37.29 -81.17 -40.05
N ASP A 237 38.60 -80.97 -39.94
CA ASP A 237 39.60 -82.05 -40.03
C ASP A 237 39.42 -83.12 -38.94
N LEU A 238 39.03 -82.70 -37.74
CA LEU A 238 38.73 -83.61 -36.63
C LEU A 238 37.48 -84.45 -36.94
N PHE A 239 36.40 -83.82 -37.40
CA PHE A 239 35.17 -84.52 -37.75
C PHE A 239 35.35 -85.42 -38.98
N ASP A 240 36.07 -84.99 -40.01
CA ASP A 240 36.39 -85.77 -41.21
C ASP A 240 37.27 -86.99 -40.87
N GLY A 241 38.27 -86.82 -39.99
CA GLY A 241 39.09 -87.93 -39.50
C GLY A 241 38.27 -88.98 -38.72
N LEU A 242 37.34 -88.53 -37.88
CA LEU A 242 36.42 -89.42 -37.17
C LEU A 242 35.45 -90.14 -38.12
N THR A 243 34.95 -89.49 -39.17
CA THR A 243 34.10 -90.11 -40.19
C THR A 243 34.84 -91.16 -41.02
N ASN A 244 36.09 -90.87 -41.41
CA ASN A 244 36.93 -91.80 -42.17
C ASN A 244 37.39 -93.03 -41.35
N ALA A 245 37.49 -92.94 -40.02
CA ALA A 245 37.88 -94.07 -39.17
C ALA A 245 36.76 -95.10 -38.93
N VAL A 246 35.50 -94.74 -39.22
CA VAL A 246 34.31 -95.56 -38.98
C VAL A 246 33.75 -96.17 -40.29
N THR A 247 34.41 -95.91 -41.43
CA THR A 247 34.07 -96.45 -42.76
C THR A 247 35.18 -97.37 -43.26
#